data_AF-A0A8E2H5C7-F1
#
_entry.id   AF-A0A8E2H5C7-F1
#
_cell.length_a   1.000
_cell.length_b   1.000
_cell.length_c   1.000
_cell.angle_alpha   90.00
_cell.angle_beta   90.00
_cell.angle_gamma   90.00
#
_symmetry.space_group_name_H-M   'P 1'
#
loop_
_entity.id
_entity.type
_entity.pdbx_description
1 polymer ?
#
loop_
_entity_poly.entity_id
_entity_poly.type
_entity_poly.pdbx_seq_one_letter_code
_entity_poly.pdbx_strand_id
1 'polypeptide(L)'
;MTEQTLTRIAADTMPEGNYAIVEALGHRTLVGRVAEVERFGTKMCQIEPLFADVMLGPVLLSGASLYQFTPCTPAQAYARRHKNEYGLPQAISDALPEEARPAPRLPDFITGNDEDDVRDEWGHP
;
A
#
# COMPACT_ATOMS: atom_id res chain seq x y z
N MET A 1 -4.55 -20.77 -10.23
CA MET A 1 -4.69 -19.40 -9.69
C MET A 1 -4.93 -19.56 -8.21
N THR A 2 -3.95 -19.22 -7.37
CA THR A 2 -4.12 -19.27 -5.92
C THR A 2 -5.00 -18.09 -5.54
N GLU A 3 -6.14 -18.37 -4.92
CA GLU A 3 -7.07 -17.36 -4.42
C GLU A 3 -6.32 -16.53 -3.36
N GLN A 4 -6.07 -15.24 -3.64
CA GLN A 4 -5.48 -14.35 -2.65
C GLN A 4 -6.55 -14.06 -1.60
N THR A 5 -6.36 -14.55 -0.38
CA THR A 5 -7.25 -14.25 0.74
C THR A 5 -7.09 -12.79 1.12
N LEU A 6 -8.08 -11.96 0.79
CA LEU A 6 -8.19 -10.62 1.33
C LEU A 6 -8.64 -10.68 2.78
N THR A 7 -7.91 -9.99 3.66
CA THR A 7 -8.37 -9.75 5.03
C THR A 7 -8.77 -8.29 5.17
N ARG A 8 -10.04 -8.01 5.52
CA ARG A 8 -10.45 -6.64 5.87
C ARG A 8 -9.80 -6.22 7.18
N ILE A 9 -9.35 -4.96 7.24
CA ILE A 9 -8.68 -4.39 8.41
C ILE A 9 -9.33 -3.07 8.81
N ALA A 10 -9.29 -2.79 10.10
CA ALA A 10 -9.62 -1.51 10.70
C ALA A 10 -8.58 -1.19 11.78
N ALA A 11 -8.55 0.06 12.26
CA ALA A 11 -7.55 0.53 13.23
C ALA A 11 -7.52 -0.31 14.53
N ASP A 12 -8.67 -0.86 14.93
CA ASP A 12 -8.91 -1.66 16.13
C ASP A 12 -9.00 -3.17 15.87
N THR A 13 -9.09 -3.60 14.61
CA THR A 13 -9.22 -5.02 14.22
C THR A 13 -8.04 -5.53 13.38
N MET A 14 -6.84 -5.01 13.64
CA MET A 14 -5.62 -5.49 12.99
C MET A 14 -5.27 -6.91 13.45
N PRO A 15 -4.96 -7.85 12.54
CA PRO A 15 -4.50 -9.18 12.91
C PRO A 15 -3.25 -9.15 13.79
N GLU A 16 -3.13 -10.10 14.71
CA GLU A 16 -1.92 -10.25 15.52
C GLU A 16 -0.69 -10.56 14.65
N GLY A 17 0.46 -10.06 15.09
CA GLY A 17 1.75 -10.28 14.45
C GLY A 17 2.69 -9.10 14.60
N ASN A 18 3.87 -9.23 13.99
CA ASN A 18 4.85 -8.15 13.93
C ASN A 18 4.52 -7.24 12.74
N TYR A 19 4.70 -5.93 12.89
CA TYR A 19 4.47 -4.96 11.82
C TYR A 19 5.73 -4.14 11.56
N ALA A 20 5.92 -3.77 10.31
CA ALA A 20 7.02 -2.91 9.92
C ALA A 20 6.66 -2.04 8.71
N ILE A 21 7.43 -0.95 8.57
CA ILE A 21 7.57 -0.20 7.33
C ILE A 21 8.88 -0.65 6.71
N VAL A 22 8.77 -1.25 5.53
CA VAL A 22 9.88 -1.89 4.83
C VAL A 22 10.18 -1.13 3.55
N GLU A 23 11.39 -0.64 3.42
CA GLU A 23 11.88 -0.01 2.21
C GLU A 23 12.66 -1.04 1.40
N ALA A 24 12.11 -1.43 0.25
CA ALA A 24 12.73 -2.37 -0.67
C ALA A 24 13.52 -1.60 -1.74
N LEU A 25 14.82 -1.90 -1.84
CA LEU A 25 15.75 -1.31 -2.83
C LEU A 25 15.74 0.24 -2.87
N GLY A 26 15.34 0.91 -1.79
CA GLY A 26 15.34 2.37 -1.65
C GLY A 26 14.29 3.14 -2.46
N HIS A 27 13.38 2.47 -3.16
CA HIS A 27 12.36 3.14 -4.00
C HIS A 27 10.94 2.61 -3.80
N ARG A 28 10.77 1.50 -3.09
CA ARG A 28 9.45 0.92 -2.79
C ARG A 28 9.28 0.83 -1.28
N THR A 29 8.16 1.34 -0.79
CA THR A 29 7.79 1.23 0.63
C THR A 29 6.61 0.29 0.76
N LEU A 30 6.76 -0.77 1.55
CA LEU A 30 5.68 -1.69 1.92
C LEU A 30 5.42 -1.54 3.42
N VAL A 31 4.16 -1.31 3.80
CA VAL A 31 3.74 -1.23 5.20
C VAL A 31 2.86 -2.43 5.47
N GLY A 32 3.19 -3.25 6.46
CA GLY A 32 2.36 -4.43 6.74
C GLY A 32 2.88 -5.39 7.78
N ARG A 33 2.17 -6.52 7.88
CA ARG A 33 2.51 -7.60 8.80
C ARG A 33 3.69 -8.37 8.24
N VAL A 34 4.66 -8.67 9.09
CA VAL A 34 5.93 -9.27 8.69
C VAL A 34 6.25 -10.54 9.44
N ALA A 35 6.87 -11.48 8.74
CA ALA A 35 7.40 -12.70 9.30
C ALA A 35 8.69 -13.12 8.56
N GLU A 36 9.61 -13.72 9.29
CA GLU A 36 10.70 -14.47 8.66
C GLU A 36 10.15 -15.83 8.20
N VAL A 37 10.36 -16.16 6.92
CA VAL A 37 9.95 -17.44 6.34
C VAL A 37 11.09 -18.05 5.56
N GLU A 38 11.05 -19.37 5.35
CA GLU A 38 11.98 -20.06 4.45
C GLU A 38 11.25 -20.54 3.21
N ARG A 39 11.82 -20.23 2.03
CA ARG A 39 11.32 -20.65 0.71
C ARG A 39 12.49 -21.03 -0.17
N PHE A 40 12.39 -22.16 -0.86
CA PHE A 40 13.43 -22.65 -1.76
C PHE A 40 14.83 -22.69 -1.09
N GLY A 41 14.89 -23.08 0.19
CA GLY A 41 16.14 -23.13 0.98
C GLY A 41 16.74 -21.77 1.35
N THR A 42 15.99 -20.68 1.20
CA THR A 42 16.44 -19.31 1.49
C THR A 42 15.50 -18.63 2.48
N LYS A 43 16.08 -17.96 3.48
CA LYS A 43 15.33 -17.09 4.41
C LYS A 43 14.89 -15.81 3.70
N MET A 44 13.62 -15.48 3.84
CA MET A 44 12.96 -14.36 3.18
C MET A 44 12.17 -13.56 4.23
N CYS A 45 12.08 -12.26 4.02
CA CYS A 45 11.12 -11.41 4.69
C CYS A 45 9.78 -11.54 3.94
N GLN A 46 8.79 -12.15 4.58
CA GLN A 46 7.41 -12.11 4.11
C GLN A 46 6.74 -10.86 4.64
N ILE A 47 6.07 -10.12 3.76
CA ILE A 47 5.29 -8.93 4.11
C ILE A 47 3.89 -9.12 3.56
N GLU A 48 2.85 -9.02 4.38
CA GLU A 48 1.45 -8.90 3.94
C GLU A 48 1.09 -7.41 3.93
N PRO A 49 1.13 -6.73 2.77
CA PRO A 49 1.00 -5.29 2.71
C PRO A 49 -0.41 -4.82 3.09
N LEU A 50 -0.51 -3.67 3.75
CA LEU A 50 -1.78 -2.98 3.98
C LEU A 50 -2.03 -1.99 2.84
N PHE A 51 -3.22 -2.03 2.28
CA PHE A 51 -3.67 -1.12 1.24
C PHE A 51 -5.13 -0.76 1.49
N ALA A 52 -5.43 0.54 1.57
CA ALA A 52 -6.75 1.02 1.98
C ALA A 52 -7.23 0.20 3.20
N ASP A 53 -8.43 -0.39 3.18
CA ASP A 53 -8.97 -1.13 4.33
C ASP A 53 -8.83 -2.65 4.18
N VAL A 54 -7.81 -3.09 3.42
CA VAL A 54 -7.47 -4.50 3.23
C VAL A 54 -5.99 -4.80 3.50
N MET A 55 -5.75 -6.02 3.96
CA MET A 55 -4.44 -6.66 3.97
C MET A 55 -4.35 -7.59 2.75
N LEU A 56 -3.31 -7.39 1.96
CA LEU A 56 -3.05 -8.09 0.71
C LEU A 56 -2.26 -9.38 0.95
N GLY A 57 -2.18 -10.20 -0.09
CA GLY A 57 -1.37 -11.41 -0.07
C GLY A 57 0.13 -11.15 0.18
N PRO A 58 0.88 -12.19 0.57
CA PRO A 58 2.27 -12.05 0.96
C PRO A 58 3.19 -11.70 -0.22
N VAL A 59 4.05 -10.71 0.00
CA VAL A 59 5.21 -10.37 -0.82
C VAL A 59 6.46 -10.93 -0.15
N LEU A 60 7.31 -11.60 -0.94
CA LEU A 60 8.55 -12.19 -0.44
C LEU A 60 9.74 -11.34 -0.90
N LEU A 61 10.51 -10.83 0.07
CA LEU A 61 11.74 -10.08 -0.16
C LEU A 61 12.93 -10.86 0.37
N SER A 62 14.01 -10.90 -0.42
CA SER A 62 15.30 -11.39 0.09
C SER A 62 15.90 -10.36 1.05
N GLY A 63 16.72 -10.79 2.01
CA GLY A 63 17.40 -9.87 2.93
C GLY A 63 18.24 -8.82 2.20
N ALA A 64 18.87 -9.18 1.08
CA ALA A 64 19.65 -8.27 0.25
C ALA A 64 18.82 -7.19 -0.48
N SER A 65 17.50 -7.35 -0.54
CA SER A 65 16.59 -6.36 -1.13
C SER A 65 16.05 -5.34 -0.13
N LEU A 66 16.32 -5.52 1.17
CA LEU A 66 15.91 -4.60 2.22
C LEU A 66 16.89 -3.43 2.30
N TYR A 67 16.40 -2.22 2.03
CA TYR A 67 17.16 -0.98 2.27
C TYR A 67 17.00 -0.54 3.72
N GLN A 68 15.77 -0.54 4.23
CA GLN A 68 15.48 -0.22 5.62
C GLN A 68 14.31 -1.08 6.13
N PHE A 69 14.40 -1.48 7.39
CA PHE A 69 13.34 -2.20 8.11
C PHE A 69 13.04 -1.44 9.40
N THR A 70 11.85 -0.85 9.49
CA THR A 70 11.44 -0.04 10.64
C THR A 70 10.28 -0.74 11.37
N PRO A 71 10.52 -1.44 12.49
CA PRO A 71 9.47 -2.03 13.30
C PRO A 71 8.47 -0.96 13.75
N CYS A 72 7.18 -1.30 13.74
CA CYS A 72 6.13 -0.38 14.17
C CYS A 72 4.95 -1.13 14.80
N THR A 73 4.06 -0.39 15.46
CA THR A 73 2.82 -0.96 16.01
C THR A 73 1.77 -1.16 14.90
N PRO A 74 0.77 -2.04 15.09
CA PRO A 74 -0.32 -2.22 14.13
C PRO A 74 -1.06 -0.90 13.84
N ALA A 75 -1.27 -0.06 14.85
CA ALA A 75 -1.89 1.25 14.71
C ALA A 75 -1.06 2.21 13.83
N GLN A 76 0.26 2.21 13.99
CA GLN A 76 1.16 3.00 13.14
C GLN A 76 1.18 2.48 11.70
N ALA A 77 1.17 1.16 11.52
CA ALA A 77 1.10 0.54 10.20
C ALA A 77 -0.21 0.91 9.48
N TYR A 78 -1.34 0.83 10.19
CA TYR A 78 -2.64 1.25 9.66
C TYR A 78 -2.63 2.75 9.28
N ALA A 79 -2.10 3.62 10.13
CA ALA A 79 -2.04 5.06 9.84
C ALA A 79 -1.18 5.40 8.60
N ARG A 80 -0.10 4.64 8.36
CA ARG A 80 0.89 4.89 7.29
C ARG A 80 0.69 4.06 6.02
N ARG A 81 -0.33 3.20 5.97
CA ARG A 81 -0.66 2.38 4.79
C ARG A 81 -0.91 3.24 3.56
N HIS A 82 -0.62 2.67 2.39
CA HIS A 82 -0.96 3.31 1.12
C HIS A 82 -2.47 3.31 0.92
N LYS A 83 -2.99 4.43 0.43
CA LYS A 83 -4.42 4.60 0.07
C LYS A 83 -4.62 4.77 -1.43
N ASN A 84 -3.55 5.05 -2.16
CA ASN A 84 -3.56 5.33 -3.59
C ASN A 84 -2.82 4.21 -4.33
N GLU A 85 -3.32 3.83 -5.50
CA GLU A 85 -2.79 2.73 -6.32
C GLU A 85 -1.31 2.89 -6.70
N TYR A 86 -0.82 4.13 -6.84
CA TYR A 86 0.59 4.42 -7.14
C TYR A 86 1.55 4.04 -6.00
N GLY A 87 1.03 3.79 -4.80
CA GLY A 87 1.83 3.31 -3.65
C GLY A 87 2.16 1.82 -3.72
N LEU A 88 1.54 1.07 -4.65
CA LEU A 88 1.75 -0.36 -4.83
C LEU A 88 2.55 -0.65 -6.12
N PRO A 89 3.40 -1.69 -6.11
CA PRO A 89 3.94 -2.26 -7.34
C PRO A 89 2.82 -2.67 -8.30
N GLN A 90 2.98 -2.41 -9.60
CA GLN A 90 1.97 -2.71 -10.62
C GLN A 90 1.48 -4.16 -10.55
N ALA A 91 2.39 -5.12 -10.38
CA ALA A 91 2.02 -6.54 -10.27
C ALA A 91 1.11 -6.86 -9.07
N ILE A 92 1.17 -6.07 -8.00
CA ILE A 92 0.26 -6.19 -6.85
C ILE A 92 -1.07 -5.50 -7.17
N SER A 93 -1.02 -4.30 -7.77
CA SER A 93 -2.22 -3.58 -8.20
C SER A 93 -3.07 -4.37 -9.19
N ASP A 94 -2.44 -5.06 -10.15
CA ASP A 94 -3.13 -5.88 -11.16
C ASP A 94 -3.83 -7.10 -10.52
N ALA A 95 -3.23 -7.62 -9.44
CA ALA A 95 -3.77 -8.73 -8.67
C ALA A 95 -4.80 -8.29 -7.62
N LEU A 96 -5.08 -6.98 -7.49
CA LEU A 96 -6.11 -6.51 -6.57
C LEU A 96 -7.49 -7.03 -7.02
N PRO A 97 -8.22 -7.70 -6.12
CA PRO A 97 -9.60 -8.09 -6.35
C PRO A 97 -10.48 -6.85 -6.47
N GLU A 98 -11.59 -6.99 -7.19
CA GLU A 98 -12.43 -5.87 -7.63
C GLU A 98 -12.95 -5.03 -6.45
N GLU A 99 -13.20 -5.66 -5.30
CA GLU A 99 -13.69 -4.99 -4.09
C GLU A 99 -12.63 -4.10 -3.40
N ALA A 100 -11.34 -4.33 -3.69
CA ALA A 100 -10.23 -3.56 -3.15
C ALA A 100 -9.69 -2.51 -4.15
N ARG A 101 -10.19 -2.49 -5.39
CA ARG A 101 -9.78 -1.49 -6.38
C ARG A 101 -10.33 -0.12 -5.99
N PRO A 102 -9.54 0.95 -6.09
CA PRO A 102 -10.09 2.29 -5.98
C PRO A 102 -11.18 2.46 -7.03
N ALA A 103 -12.26 3.17 -6.68
CA ALA A 103 -13.30 3.51 -7.64
C ALA A 103 -12.64 4.22 -8.84
N PRO A 104 -13.04 3.90 -10.09
CA PRO A 104 -12.47 4.53 -11.26
C PRO A 104 -12.63 6.05 -11.11
N ARG A 105 -11.50 6.77 -11.10
CA ARG A 105 -11.52 8.23 -11.07
C ARG A 105 -12.13 8.69 -12.39
N LEU A 106 -13.30 9.32 -12.34
CA LEU A 106 -13.82 10.02 -13.50
C LEU A 106 -12.84 11.16 -13.84
N PRO A 107 -12.51 11.35 -15.12
CA PRO A 107 -11.71 12.49 -15.53
C PRO A 107 -12.30 13.79 -14.97
N ASP A 108 -11.44 14.73 -14.57
CA ASP A 108 -11.89 15.93 -13.86
C ASP A 108 -12.91 16.74 -14.71
N PHE A 109 -12.78 16.71 -16.05
CA PHE A 109 -13.71 17.31 -17.01
C PHE A 109 -15.15 16.74 -16.99
N ILE A 110 -15.36 15.55 -16.44
CA ILE A 110 -16.69 14.94 -16.24
C ILE A 110 -17.27 15.36 -14.88
N THR A 111 -16.41 15.58 -13.89
CA THR A 111 -16.83 15.88 -12.51
C THR A 111 -17.10 17.37 -12.26
N GLY A 112 -16.69 18.25 -13.18
CA GLY A 112 -16.87 19.70 -13.04
C GLY A 112 -16.05 20.31 -11.90
N ASN A 113 -15.01 19.61 -11.41
CA ASN A 113 -14.09 20.14 -10.41
C ASN A 113 -13.01 21.00 -11.10
N ASP A 114 -13.45 22.06 -11.77
CA ASP A 114 -12.59 23.11 -12.33
C ASP A 114 -12.15 24.03 -11.17
N GLU A 115 -11.29 23.55 -10.27
CA GLU A 115 -10.70 24.38 -9.21
C GLU A 115 -9.51 25.24 -9.72
N ASP A 116 -9.28 25.28 -11.02
CA ASP A 116 -8.21 26.06 -11.66
C ASP A 116 -8.78 27.10 -12.65
N ASP A 117 -9.57 28.09 -12.19
CA ASP A 117 -9.75 29.32 -13.00
C ASP A 117 -10.15 30.58 -12.20
N VAL A 118 -9.35 30.96 -11.21
CA VAL A 118 -9.27 32.37 -10.78
C VAL A 118 -7.83 32.84 -10.88
N ARG A 119 -7.32 32.97 -12.12
CA ARG A 119 -6.19 33.87 -12.36
C ARG A 119 -6.72 35.29 -12.20
N ASP A 120 -6.32 35.95 -11.11
CA ASP A 120 -6.44 37.40 -10.93
C ASP A 120 -5.72 38.10 -12.10
N GLU A 121 -6.46 38.40 -13.16
CA GLU A 121 -6.05 39.30 -14.22
C GLU A 121 -6.95 40.53 -14.15
N TRP A 122 -6.32 41.71 -13.99
CA TRP A 122 -6.88 43.07 -14.03
C TRP A 122 -7.25 43.75 -12.70
N GLY A 123 -6.25 44.02 -11.88
CA GLY A 123 -6.26 45.13 -10.92
C GLY A 123 -5.49 46.35 -11.44
N HIS A 124 -6.15 47.23 -12.22
CA HIS A 124 -5.76 48.63 -12.41
C HIS A 124 -7.02 49.49 -12.26
N PRO A 125 -6.97 50.55 -11.43
CA PRO A 125 -6.48 51.84 -11.90
C PRO A 125 -5.25 52.37 -11.15
#